data_AF-A0A7C6MC64-F1
#
_entry.id   AF-A0A7C6MC64-F1
#
_cell.length_a   1.000
_cell.length_b   1.000
_cell.length_c   1.000
_cell.angle_alpha   90.00
_cell.angle_beta   90.00
_cell.angle_gamma   90.00
#
_symmetry.space_group_name_H-M   'P 1'
#
loop_
_entity.id
_entity.type
_entity.pdbx_description
1 polymer ?
#
loop_
_entity_poly.entity_id
_entity_poly.type
_entity_poly.pdbx_seq_one_letter_code
_entity_poly.pdbx_strand_id
1 'polypeptide(L)'
;MGTVSLHAIGIDELRDAFSGTQPAVDRLRALAREVWPPESIPARRGGLLAKLGPFSRHAVGAPVVRPGVPTAQDVDDVAQGRDVPPDRREAAWALVDAFVDATAWGVLRFDSDDRTIDDLDFALASAGLPSRFGLRQLFNSATRLPIKWLPGMAGGYARGDRAEVMASAWAEALPGVAPEA
;
A
#
# COMPACT_ATOMS: atom_id res chain seq x y z
N MET A 1 -7.85 -16.41 4.05
CA MET A 1 -7.78 -15.93 2.66
C MET A 1 -7.43 -14.46 2.70
N GLY A 2 -6.33 -14.08 2.06
CA GLY A 2 -5.86 -12.69 1.92
C GLY A 2 -5.56 -12.38 0.47
N THR A 3 -4.84 -11.28 0.22
CA THR A 3 -4.46 -10.86 -1.13
C THR A 3 -2.96 -10.71 -1.20
N VAL A 4 -2.34 -11.28 -2.24
CA VAL A 4 -0.95 -11.01 -2.60
C VAL A 4 -0.95 -9.94 -3.68
N SER A 5 -0.12 -8.92 -3.52
CA SER A 5 0.15 -7.93 -4.55
C SER A 5 1.65 -7.82 -4.84
N LEU A 6 2.01 -7.86 -6.11
CA LEU A 6 3.36 -7.69 -6.59
C LEU A 6 3.42 -6.42 -7.43
N HIS A 7 4.38 -5.54 -7.12
CA HIS A 7 4.54 -4.23 -7.73
C HIS A 7 5.95 -4.08 -8.29
N ALA A 8 6.05 -3.73 -9.57
CA ALA A 8 7.31 -3.32 -10.18
C ALA A 8 7.49 -1.82 -10.02
N ILE A 9 8.46 -1.39 -9.21
CA ILE A 9 8.70 0.02 -8.88
C ILE A 9 10.19 0.34 -8.86
N GLY A 10 10.55 1.55 -9.28
CA GLY A 10 11.91 2.06 -9.13
C GLY A 10 12.26 2.25 -7.66
N ILE A 11 13.41 1.72 -7.22
CA ILE A 11 13.85 1.87 -5.83
C ILE A 11 14.05 3.35 -5.44
N ASP A 12 14.50 4.17 -6.38
CA ASP A 12 14.74 5.59 -6.15
C ASP A 12 13.41 6.35 -6.06
N GLU A 13 12.39 5.97 -6.83
CA GLU A 13 11.04 6.55 -6.72
C GLU A 13 10.45 6.32 -5.33
N LEU A 14 10.63 5.11 -4.78
CA LEU A 14 10.18 4.77 -3.44
C LEU A 14 10.96 5.55 -2.37
N ARG A 15 12.29 5.64 -2.51
CA ARG A 15 13.15 6.38 -1.56
C ARG A 15 12.87 7.86 -1.56
N ASP A 16 12.70 8.45 -2.74
CA ASP A 16 12.43 9.87 -2.89
C ASP A 16 11.11 10.25 -2.25
N ALA A 17 10.07 9.42 -2.39
CA ALA A 17 8.76 9.66 -1.80
C ALA A 17 8.73 9.63 -0.26
N PHE A 18 9.62 8.84 0.35
CA PHE A 18 9.73 8.72 1.81
C PHE A 18 11.02 9.36 2.36
N SER A 19 11.58 10.32 1.62
CA SER A 19 12.84 11.00 1.99
C SER A 19 12.68 12.07 3.08
N GLY A 20 11.45 12.45 3.43
CA GLY A 20 11.15 13.58 4.31
C GLY A 20 11.44 14.96 3.70
N THR A 21 11.82 15.03 2.42
CA THR A 21 12.04 16.31 1.74
C THR A 21 10.72 17.03 1.46
N GLN A 22 10.74 18.36 1.34
CA GLN A 22 9.54 19.14 1.04
C GLN A 22 8.85 18.69 -0.27
N PRO A 23 9.58 18.41 -1.38
CA PRO A 23 8.97 17.87 -2.59
C PRO A 23 8.29 16.51 -2.38
N ALA A 24 8.85 15.64 -1.55
CA ALA A 24 8.28 14.32 -1.24
C ALA A 24 6.97 14.46 -0.46
N VAL A 25 6.95 15.32 0.56
CA VAL A 25 5.75 15.66 1.32
C VAL A 25 4.67 16.24 0.41
N ASP A 26 5.02 17.18 -0.46
CA ASP A 26 4.06 17.81 -1.37
C ASP A 26 3.49 16.82 -2.39
N ARG A 27 4.31 15.87 -2.88
CA ARG A 27 3.86 14.76 -3.73
C ARG A 27 2.85 13.87 -3.02
N LEU A 28 3.13 13.44 -1.79
CA LEU A 28 2.20 12.61 -1.01
C LEU A 28 0.91 13.36 -0.65
N ARG A 29 0.98 14.66 -0.37
CA ARG A 29 -0.20 15.52 -0.15
C ARG A 29 -1.03 15.72 -1.41
N ALA A 30 -0.40 15.81 -2.58
CA ALA A 30 -1.11 15.87 -3.86
C ALA A 30 -1.86 14.57 -4.13
N LEU A 31 -1.17 13.43 -4.00
CA LEU A 31 -1.76 12.10 -4.12
C LEU A 31 -2.93 11.91 -3.14
N ALA A 32 -2.75 12.27 -1.87
CA ALA A 32 -3.79 12.11 -0.87
C ALA A 32 -5.06 12.91 -1.21
N ARG A 33 -4.93 14.11 -1.77
CA ARG A 33 -6.07 14.93 -2.23
C ARG A 33 -6.77 14.36 -3.47
N GLU A 34 -6.02 13.66 -4.32
CA GLU A 34 -6.56 13.01 -5.50
C GLU A 34 -7.35 11.74 -5.14
N VAL A 35 -6.77 10.88 -4.29
CA VAL A 35 -7.35 9.59 -3.91
C VAL A 35 -8.45 9.75 -2.86
N TRP A 36 -8.26 10.66 -1.89
CA TRP A 36 -9.24 10.99 -0.86
C TRP A 36 -9.59 12.48 -0.90
N PRO A 37 -10.40 12.90 -1.90
CA PRO A 37 -10.80 14.30 -1.99
C PRO A 37 -11.55 14.72 -0.72
N PRO A 38 -11.29 15.93 -0.19
CA PRO A 38 -11.98 16.42 0.98
C PRO A 38 -13.49 16.45 0.70
N GLU A 39 -14.28 15.92 1.64
CA GLU A 39 -15.72 15.95 1.54
C GLU A 39 -16.18 17.40 1.40
N SER A 40 -16.88 17.71 0.31
CA SER A 40 -17.46 19.03 0.12
C SER A 40 -18.56 19.19 1.15
N ILE A 41 -18.26 19.86 2.27
CA ILE A 41 -19.30 20.24 3.23
C ILE A 41 -20.25 21.16 2.46
N PRO A 42 -21.50 20.75 2.17
CA PRO A 42 -22.41 21.64 1.48
C PRO A 42 -22.59 22.86 2.36
N ALA A 43 -22.34 24.05 1.81
CA ALA A 43 -22.57 25.30 2.50
C ALA A 43 -24.01 25.29 3.01
N ARG A 44 -24.20 25.11 4.33
CA ARG A 44 -25.53 25.18 4.94
C ARG A 44 -26.07 26.57 4.64
N ARG A 45 -27.02 26.66 3.70
CA ARG A 45 -27.79 27.88 3.46
C ARG A 45 -28.39 28.27 4.81
N GLY A 46 -27.96 29.40 5.36
CA GLY A 46 -28.42 29.89 6.65
C GLY A 46 -29.93 30.07 6.64
N GLY A 47 -30.65 29.08 7.16
CA GLY A 47 -32.08 29.19 7.40
C GLY A 47 -32.37 30.21 8.50
N LEU A 48 -33.57 30.75 8.49
CA LEU A 48 -34.06 31.78 9.44
C LEU A 48 -33.95 31.38 10.93
N LEU A 49 -33.65 30.11 11.23
CA LEU A 49 -33.40 29.58 12.57
C LEU A 49 -31.98 29.84 13.10
N ALA A 50 -31.02 30.25 12.26
CA ALA A 50 -29.69 30.66 12.70
C ALA A 50 -29.67 31.98 13.50
N LYS A 51 -30.83 32.66 13.61
CA LYS A 51 -31.03 33.89 14.39
C LYS A 51 -31.49 33.64 15.84
N LEU A 52 -31.71 32.38 16.24
CA LEU A 52 -32.14 32.04 17.60
C LEU A 52 -30.96 31.61 18.47
N GLY A 53 -30.23 32.61 18.98
CA GLY A 53 -29.47 32.54 20.24
C GLY A 53 -28.20 31.67 20.29
N PRO A 54 -27.29 31.96 21.23
CA PRO A 54 -25.91 31.43 21.25
C PRO A 54 -25.78 29.96 21.68
N PHE A 55 -26.87 29.25 21.99
CA PHE A 55 -26.84 27.93 22.60
C PHE A 55 -26.94 26.76 21.61
N SER A 56 -27.04 27.02 20.30
CA SER A 56 -27.11 26.00 19.24
C SER A 56 -25.85 25.92 18.37
N ARG A 57 -24.72 26.48 18.85
CA ARG A 57 -23.39 26.15 18.32
C ARG A 57 -22.97 24.78 18.86
N HIS A 58 -23.48 23.70 18.25
CA HIS A 58 -22.68 22.48 18.16
C HIS A 58 -21.30 22.88 17.64
N ALA A 59 -20.22 22.24 18.10
CA ALA A 59 -18.88 22.45 17.56
C ALA A 59 -18.83 22.01 16.09
N VAL A 60 -19.32 22.89 15.20
CA VAL A 60 -19.29 22.72 13.75
C VAL A 60 -17.84 22.91 13.33
N GLY A 61 -17.17 21.83 12.97
CA GLY A 61 -15.82 21.90 12.40
C GLY A 61 -14.77 20.98 13.02
N ALA A 62 -15.12 20.12 13.98
CA ALA A 62 -14.21 19.02 14.34
C ALA A 62 -14.05 18.10 13.11
N PRO A 63 -12.84 17.91 12.56
CA PRO A 63 -12.63 17.03 11.42
C PRO A 63 -13.09 15.62 11.79
N VAL A 64 -14.06 15.08 11.05
CA VAL A 64 -14.44 13.68 11.20
C VAL A 64 -13.32 12.86 10.57
N VAL A 65 -12.46 12.31 11.43
CA VAL A 65 -11.38 11.42 10.99
C VAL A 65 -11.99 10.05 10.69
N ARG A 66 -12.03 9.68 9.41
CA ARG A 66 -12.55 8.37 8.98
C ARG A 66 -11.46 7.29 9.12
N PRO A 67 -11.80 6.08 9.59
CA PRO A 67 -10.90 4.93 9.48
C PRO A 67 -10.46 4.70 8.02
N GLY A 68 -9.21 4.30 7.82
CA GLY A 68 -8.64 4.04 6.48
C GLY A 68 -8.38 5.28 5.60
N VAL A 69 -8.80 6.48 6.00
CA VAL A 69 -8.53 7.72 5.24
C VAL A 69 -7.36 8.49 5.87
N PRO A 70 -6.27 8.74 5.12
CA PRO A 70 -5.15 9.55 5.60
C PRO A 70 -5.55 10.99 5.89
N THR A 71 -5.04 11.53 6.99
CA THR A 71 -5.07 12.96 7.32
C THR A 71 -3.76 13.63 6.90
N ALA A 72 -3.72 14.96 6.95
CA ALA A 72 -2.48 15.70 6.71
C ALA A 72 -1.34 15.31 7.67
N GLN A 73 -1.68 14.98 8.92
CA GLN A 73 -0.71 14.52 9.91
C GLN A 73 -0.15 13.13 9.54
N ASP A 74 -1.00 12.21 9.10
CA ASP A 74 -0.54 10.88 8.67
C ASP A 74 0.40 10.99 7.47
N VAL A 75 0.10 11.88 6.51
CA VAL A 75 0.97 12.15 5.36
C VAL A 75 2.35 12.65 5.82
N ASP A 76 2.38 13.62 6.73
CA ASP A 76 3.63 14.19 7.24
C ASP A 76 4.43 13.15 8.04
N ASP A 77 3.78 12.34 8.87
CA ASP A 77 4.44 11.30 9.66
C ASP A 77 5.01 10.19 8.77
N VAL A 78 4.26 9.74 7.76
CA VAL A 78 4.74 8.74 6.78
C VAL A 78 5.90 9.29 5.95
N ALA A 79 5.78 10.51 5.43
CA ALA A 79 6.81 11.14 4.61
C ALA A 79 8.13 11.30 5.36
N GLN A 80 8.07 11.62 6.66
CA GLN A 80 9.22 11.81 7.55
C GLN A 80 9.70 10.52 8.23
N GLY A 81 9.03 9.40 7.98
CA GLY A 81 9.27 8.12 8.65
C GLY A 81 9.18 8.16 10.17
N ARG A 82 8.24 8.96 10.69
CA ARG A 82 7.91 9.02 12.11
C ARG A 82 7.05 7.82 12.51
N ASP A 83 7.02 7.53 13.80
CA ASP A 83 6.17 6.47 14.33
C ASP A 83 4.69 6.84 14.17
N VAL A 84 3.96 6.02 13.41
CA VAL A 84 2.52 6.16 13.22
C VAL A 84 1.78 5.39 14.33
N PRO A 85 0.86 6.05 15.07
CA PRO A 85 0.06 5.41 16.10
C PRO A 85 -0.72 4.17 15.59
N PRO A 86 -0.93 3.13 16.41
CA PRO A 86 -1.60 1.90 15.99
C PRO A 86 -2.99 2.12 15.35
N ASP A 87 -3.78 3.06 15.88
CA ASP A 87 -5.12 3.42 15.40
C ASP A 87 -5.12 4.19 14.06
N ARG A 88 -3.97 4.73 13.66
CA ARG A 88 -3.76 5.45 12.40
C ARG A 88 -3.03 4.63 11.34
N ARG A 89 -2.47 3.49 11.72
CA ARG A 89 -1.62 2.66 10.85
C ARG A 89 -2.33 2.14 9.60
N GLU A 90 -3.62 1.83 9.70
CA GLU A 90 -4.43 1.43 8.55
C GLU A 90 -4.52 2.55 7.49
N ALA A 91 -4.77 3.79 7.94
CA ALA A 91 -4.79 4.94 7.05
C ALA A 91 -3.39 5.23 6.45
N ALA A 92 -2.33 5.09 7.25
CA ALA A 92 -0.97 5.27 6.77
C ALA A 92 -0.57 4.21 5.72
N TRP A 93 -0.99 2.95 5.89
CA TRP A 93 -0.81 1.91 4.86
C TRP A 93 -1.62 2.21 3.60
N ALA A 94 -2.86 2.69 3.72
CA ALA A 94 -3.66 3.09 2.56
C ALA A 94 -2.93 4.16 1.71
N LEU A 95 -2.24 5.11 2.35
CA LEU A 95 -1.41 6.10 1.65
C LEU A 95 -0.22 5.45 0.92
N VAL A 96 0.48 4.51 1.56
CA VAL A 96 1.60 3.79 0.94
C VAL A 96 1.13 2.95 -0.23
N ASP A 97 0.04 2.20 -0.08
CA ASP A 97 -0.53 1.38 -1.15
C ASP A 97 -0.93 2.26 -2.33
N ALA A 98 -1.63 3.39 -2.09
CA ALA A 98 -1.98 4.33 -3.14
C ALA A 98 -0.74 4.91 -3.85
N PHE A 99 0.34 5.18 -3.12
CA PHE A 99 1.58 5.68 -3.71
C PHE A 99 2.26 4.62 -4.59
N VAL A 100 2.38 3.40 -4.07
CA VAL A 100 2.96 2.26 -4.79
C VAL A 100 2.15 1.97 -6.04
N ASP A 101 0.82 1.91 -5.93
CA ASP A 101 -0.10 1.69 -7.05
C ASP A 101 0.02 2.76 -8.14
N ALA A 102 0.11 4.03 -7.76
CA ALA A 102 0.21 5.14 -8.70
C ALA A 102 1.58 5.23 -9.40
N THR A 103 2.62 4.62 -8.80
CA THR A 103 4.00 4.72 -9.29
C THR A 103 4.48 3.45 -9.98
N ALA A 104 3.87 2.30 -9.67
CA ALA A 104 4.26 1.01 -10.21
C ALA A 104 4.15 0.96 -11.74
N TRP A 105 5.17 0.41 -12.39
CA TRP A 105 5.19 0.16 -13.83
C TRP A 105 4.33 -1.05 -14.21
N GLY A 106 4.06 -1.93 -13.25
CA GLY A 106 3.23 -3.12 -13.42
C GLY A 106 2.79 -3.67 -12.07
N VAL A 107 1.56 -4.18 -12.03
CA VAL A 107 0.94 -4.71 -10.81
C VAL A 107 0.26 -6.04 -11.11
N LEU A 108 0.52 -7.04 -10.26
CA LEU A 108 -0.22 -8.31 -10.23
C LEU A 108 -0.88 -8.45 -8.87
N ARG A 109 -2.19 -8.77 -8.85
CA ARG A 109 -2.93 -9.08 -7.62
C ARG A 109 -3.73 -10.36 -7.78
N PHE A 110 -3.75 -11.17 -6.73
CA PHE A 110 -4.56 -12.36 -6.68
C PHE A 110 -4.86 -12.71 -5.22
N ASP A 111 -6.02 -13.31 -5.01
CA ASP A 111 -6.39 -13.87 -3.71
C ASP A 111 -5.57 -15.13 -3.46
N SER A 112 -5.06 -15.24 -2.24
CA SER A 112 -4.18 -16.33 -1.85
C SER A 112 -4.20 -16.52 -0.34
N ASP A 113 -3.73 -17.67 0.09
CA ASP A 113 -3.32 -17.91 1.47
C ASP A 113 -1.98 -18.67 1.47
N ASP A 114 -1.49 -18.96 2.67
CA ASP A 114 -0.20 -19.65 2.83
C ASP A 114 -0.14 -20.97 2.07
N ARG A 115 -1.28 -21.69 1.99
CA ARG A 115 -1.37 -22.96 1.28
C ARG A 115 -1.35 -22.75 -0.23
N THR A 116 -2.11 -21.81 -0.76
CA THR A 116 -2.07 -21.48 -2.20
C THR A 116 -0.66 -21.09 -2.65
N ILE A 117 0.08 -20.33 -1.82
CA ILE A 117 1.49 -20.00 -2.11
C ILE A 117 2.37 -21.25 -2.09
N ASP A 118 2.19 -22.13 -1.09
CA ASP A 118 2.98 -23.37 -0.98
C ASP A 118 2.70 -24.32 -2.15
N ASP A 119 1.43 -24.46 -2.56
CA ASP A 119 1.00 -25.30 -3.68
C ASP A 119 1.57 -24.76 -5.01
N LEU A 120 1.57 -23.43 -5.21
CA LEU A 120 2.21 -22.78 -6.36
C LEU A 120 3.72 -23.04 -6.39
N ASP A 121 4.42 -22.81 -5.28
CA ASP A 121 5.86 -23.03 -5.20
C ASP A 121 6.23 -24.51 -5.41
N PHE A 122 5.40 -25.43 -4.90
CA PHE A 122 5.57 -26.86 -5.12
C PHE A 122 5.36 -27.25 -6.59
N ALA A 123 4.32 -26.73 -7.24
CA ALA A 123 4.05 -27.01 -8.65
C ALA A 123 5.18 -26.51 -9.55
N LEU A 124 5.66 -25.28 -9.30
CA LEU A 124 6.80 -24.71 -10.02
C LEU A 124 8.09 -25.51 -9.76
N ALA A 125 8.36 -25.90 -8.51
CA ALA A 125 9.54 -26.70 -8.18
C ALA A 125 9.50 -28.09 -8.85
N SER A 126 8.32 -28.71 -8.90
CA SER A 126 8.10 -29.98 -9.60
C SER A 126 8.32 -29.87 -11.11
N ALA A 127 8.05 -28.68 -11.69
CA ALA A 127 8.35 -28.34 -13.07
C ALA A 127 9.82 -27.91 -13.30
N GLY A 128 10.68 -27.97 -12.28
CA GLY A 128 12.11 -27.70 -12.38
C GLY A 128 12.55 -26.32 -11.90
N LEU A 129 11.65 -25.50 -11.34
CA LEU A 129 12.03 -24.20 -10.78
C LEU A 129 12.96 -24.39 -9.55
N PRO A 130 14.16 -23.79 -9.54
CA PRO A 130 14.99 -23.77 -8.33
C PRO A 130 14.27 -23.07 -7.19
N SER A 131 14.21 -23.68 -5.99
CA SER A 131 13.49 -23.15 -4.81
C SER A 131 13.88 -21.72 -4.41
N ARG A 132 15.11 -21.29 -4.72
CA ARG A 132 15.56 -19.90 -4.53
C ARG A 132 14.82 -18.87 -5.38
N PHE A 133 14.01 -19.30 -6.34
CA PHE A 133 13.20 -18.45 -7.21
C PHE A 133 11.70 -18.62 -6.97
N GLY A 134 11.28 -19.39 -5.95
CA GLY A 134 9.87 -19.48 -5.55
C GLY A 134 9.32 -18.14 -5.07
N LEU A 135 8.00 -17.99 -5.12
CA LEU A 135 7.26 -16.80 -4.69
C LEU A 135 7.53 -16.48 -3.21
N ARG A 136 7.62 -17.50 -2.34
CA ARG A 136 7.91 -17.31 -0.90
C ARG A 136 9.19 -16.50 -0.67
N GLN A 137 10.16 -16.61 -1.60
CA GLN A 137 11.45 -15.92 -1.50
C GLN A 137 11.33 -14.40 -1.60
N LEU A 138 10.25 -13.88 -2.21
CA LEU A 138 10.01 -12.44 -2.26
C LEU A 138 9.77 -11.84 -0.88
N PHE A 139 9.22 -12.62 0.06
CA PHE A 139 8.93 -12.15 1.42
C PHE A 139 10.15 -12.17 2.36
N ASN A 140 11.28 -12.75 1.93
CA ASN A 140 12.46 -12.90 2.78
C ASN A 140 13.28 -11.63 2.95
N SER A 141 13.13 -10.64 2.05
CA SER A 141 13.88 -9.38 2.12
C SER A 141 12.97 -8.24 2.60
N ALA A 142 13.25 -7.66 3.77
CA ALA A 142 12.43 -6.58 4.31
C ALA A 142 12.45 -5.32 3.41
N THR A 143 11.27 -4.78 3.08
CA THR A 143 11.08 -3.59 2.20
C THR A 143 11.69 -2.29 2.76
N ARG A 144 12.05 -2.25 4.05
CA ARG A 144 12.52 -1.04 4.77
C ARG A 144 11.57 0.16 4.64
N LEU A 145 10.30 -0.08 4.34
CA LEU A 145 9.27 0.97 4.37
C LEU A 145 9.19 1.59 5.76
N PRO A 146 8.93 2.90 5.87
CA PRO A 146 8.97 3.62 7.14
C PRO A 146 7.73 3.38 8.03
N ILE A 147 6.96 2.32 7.77
CA ILE A 147 5.72 2.01 8.48
C ILE A 147 5.79 0.58 9.01
N LYS A 148 5.39 0.40 10.27
CA LYS A 148 5.23 -0.93 10.87
C LYS A 148 4.11 -1.70 10.16
N TRP A 149 4.29 -3.00 9.96
CA TRP A 149 3.25 -3.87 9.39
C TRP A 149 1.98 -3.90 10.26
N LEU A 150 0.82 -4.08 9.61
CA LEU A 150 -0.42 -4.44 10.29
C LEU A 150 -0.41 -5.95 10.63
N PRO A 151 -1.18 -6.39 11.65
CA PRO A 151 -1.36 -7.81 11.90
C PRO A 151 -1.82 -8.57 10.65
N GLY A 152 -1.15 -9.67 10.32
CA GLY A 152 -1.46 -10.48 9.13
C GLY A 152 -0.85 -9.99 7.82
N MET A 153 -0.17 -8.83 7.81
CA MET A 153 0.61 -8.41 6.65
C MET A 153 2.03 -8.98 6.69
N ALA A 154 2.49 -9.40 5.53
CA ALA A 154 3.89 -9.69 5.26
C ALA A 154 4.26 -9.06 3.92
N GLY A 155 5.54 -8.72 3.75
CA GLY A 155 6.01 -8.15 2.51
C GLY A 155 7.51 -8.21 2.41
N GLY A 156 7.98 -8.18 1.19
CA GLY A 156 9.39 -8.11 0.89
C GLY A 156 9.64 -7.63 -0.53
N TYR A 157 10.88 -7.76 -0.98
CA TYR A 157 11.25 -7.36 -2.33
C TYR A 157 12.36 -8.24 -2.92
N ALA A 158 12.42 -8.26 -4.25
CA ALA A 158 13.61 -8.68 -4.99
C ALA A 158 14.17 -7.46 -5.73
N ARG A 159 15.50 -7.40 -5.87
CA ARG A 159 16.15 -6.40 -6.73
C ARG A 159 15.90 -6.74 -8.20
N GLY A 160 16.02 -5.74 -9.08
CA GLY A 160 15.71 -5.87 -10.51
C GLY A 160 16.47 -7.02 -11.20
N ASP A 161 17.78 -7.11 -10.98
CA ASP A 161 18.64 -8.19 -11.47
C ASP A 161 18.13 -9.58 -11.06
N ARG A 162 17.74 -9.73 -9.80
CA ARG A 162 17.16 -10.97 -9.27
C ARG A 162 15.76 -11.22 -9.83
N ALA A 163 14.94 -10.19 -9.96
CA ALA A 163 13.59 -10.29 -10.50
C ALA A 163 13.60 -10.72 -11.97
N GLU A 164 14.54 -10.22 -12.78
CA GLU A 164 14.75 -10.64 -14.16
C GLU A 164 15.13 -12.12 -14.26
N VAL A 165 16.10 -12.57 -13.46
CA VAL A 165 16.50 -13.99 -13.42
C VAL A 165 15.34 -14.88 -12.95
N MET A 166 14.57 -14.42 -11.96
CA MET A 166 13.36 -15.12 -11.50
C MET A 166 12.34 -15.23 -12.64
N ALA A 167 12.06 -14.15 -13.37
CA ALA A 167 11.12 -14.13 -14.47
C ALA A 167 11.53 -15.11 -15.58
N SER A 168 12.81 -15.15 -15.96
CA SER A 168 13.32 -16.12 -16.94
C SER A 168 13.14 -17.56 -16.46
N ALA A 169 13.49 -17.86 -15.21
CA ALA A 169 13.34 -19.20 -14.64
C ALA A 169 11.85 -19.64 -14.55
N TRP A 170 10.94 -18.71 -14.24
CA TRP A 170 9.51 -18.97 -14.24
C TRP A 170 9.01 -19.26 -15.65
N ALA A 171 9.43 -18.48 -16.65
CA ALA A 171 9.03 -18.69 -18.04
C ALA A 171 9.45 -20.08 -18.57
N GLU A 172 10.60 -20.60 -18.12
CA GLU A 172 11.05 -21.95 -18.45
C GLU A 172 10.26 -23.06 -17.74
N ALA A 173 9.87 -22.84 -16.47
CA ALA A 173 9.15 -23.84 -15.67
C ALA A 173 7.64 -23.88 -15.95
N LEU A 174 7.02 -22.74 -16.27
CA LEU A 174 5.56 -22.61 -16.45
C LEU A 174 4.94 -23.63 -17.42
N PRO A 175 5.53 -23.96 -18.58
CA PRO A 175 4.99 -24.98 -19.48
C PRO A 175 4.90 -26.38 -18.86
N GLY A 176 5.69 -26.68 -17.84
CA GLY A 176 5.69 -27.95 -17.11
C GLY A 176 4.67 -27.99 -15.97
N VAL A 177 4.03 -26.86 -15.63
CA VAL A 177 2.97 -26.80 -14.62
C VAL A 177 1.66 -27.22 -15.30
N ALA A 178 1.16 -28.42 -14.96
CA ALA A 178 -0.14 -28.86 -15.43
C ALA A 178 -1.23 -27.96 -14.83
N PRO A 179 -2.23 -27.49 -15.61
CA PRO A 179 -3.44 -26.94 -15.01
C PRO A 179 -4.11 -28.04 -14.18
N GLU A 180 -4.54 -27.72 -12.97
CA GLU A 180 -5.35 -28.64 -12.17
C GLU A 180 -6.56 -29.12 -13.01
N ALA A 181 -6.74 -30.44 -13.08
CA ALA A 181 -7.82 -31.11 -13.80
C ALA A 181 -9.10 -31.18 -12.96
#